data_AF-A0A077NEQ1-F1
#
_entry.id   AF-A0A077NEQ1-F1
#
_cell.length_a   1.000
_cell.length_b   1.000
_cell.length_c   1.000
_cell.angle_alpha   90.00
_cell.angle_beta   90.00
_cell.angle_gamma   90.00
#
_symmetry.space_group_name_H-M   'P 1'
#
loop_
_entity.id
_entity.type
_entity.pdbx_description
1 polymer ?
#
loop_
_entity_poly.entity_id
_entity_poly.type
_entity_poly.pdbx_seq_one_letter_code
_entity_poly.pdbx_strand_id
1 'polypeptide(L)' 'MLFWPESNHQSLCQPCHNRKTVQTDPITKAKRKQGIYQERETEAAKRRGWLVAE' A
#
# COMPACT_ATOMS: atom_id res chain seq x y z
N MET A 1 3.95 -5.06 0.37
CA MET A 1 3.77 -4.34 -0.91
C MET A 1 3.53 -5.28 -2.09
N LEU A 2 3.41 -6.61 -1.90
CA LEU A 2 3.37 -7.60 -2.99
C LEU A 2 2.13 -7.58 -3.89
N PHE A 3 1.15 -6.70 -3.63
CA PHE A 3 -0.09 -6.67 -4.42
C PHE A 3 -0.23 -5.40 -5.24
N TRP A 4 0.67 -4.41 -5.16
CA TRP A 4 0.54 -3.16 -5.93
C TRP A 4 1.27 -3.26 -7.28
N PRO A 5 0.75 -2.60 -8.33
CA PRO A 5 1.46 -2.56 -9.61
C PRO A 5 2.83 -1.91 -9.42
N GLU A 6 3.80 -2.28 -10.27
CA GLU A 6 5.17 -1.74 -10.22
C GLU A 6 5.20 -0.22 -10.29
N SER A 7 4.25 0.40 -10.98
CA SER A 7 4.07 1.86 -11.02
C SER A 7 3.82 2.51 -9.65
N ASN A 8 3.44 1.73 -8.64
CA ASN A 8 3.27 2.18 -7.27
C ASN A 8 4.50 1.91 -6.37
N HIS A 9 5.57 1.31 -6.93
CA HIS A 9 6.83 1.13 -6.23
C HIS A 9 7.67 2.42 -6.27
N GLN A 10 8.34 2.71 -5.16
CA GLN A 10 9.30 3.81 -5.06
C GLN A 10 10.63 3.25 -4.56
N SER A 11 11.70 3.48 -5.31
CA SER A 11 13.06 3.18 -4.86
C SER A 11 13.46 4.18 -3.77
N LEU A 12 13.87 3.67 -2.62
CA LEU A 12 14.30 4.48 -1.49
C LEU A 12 15.76 4.18 -1.15
N CYS A 13 16.49 5.21 -0.73
CA CYS A 13 17.82 5.05 -0.15
C CYS A 13 17.75 4.16 1.11
N GLN A 14 18.83 3.45 1.48
CA GLN A 14 18.81 2.55 2.64
C GLN A 14 18.33 3.25 3.95
N PRO A 15 18.82 4.44 4.30
CA PRO A 15 18.29 5.18 5.46
C PRO A 15 16.80 5.53 5.35
N CYS A 16 16.36 5.94 4.16
CA CYS A 16 14.98 6.30 3.85
C CYS A 16 14.05 5.09 4.00
N HIS A 17 14.49 3.95 3.48
CA HIS A 17 13.80 2.68 3.58
C HIS A 17 13.66 2.24 5.04
N ASN A 18 14.76 2.27 5.81
CA ASN A 18 14.75 1.94 7.24
C ASN A 18 13.75 2.82 8.01
N ARG A 19 13.75 4.13 7.77
CA ARG A 19 12.81 5.06 8.41
C ARG A 19 11.36 4.68 8.08
N LYS A 20 11.05 4.44 6.81
CA LYS A 20 9.71 4.03 6.38
C LYS A 20 9.28 2.74 7.08
N THR A 21 10.10 1.69 7.04
CA THR A 21 9.74 0.37 7.58
C THR A 21 9.62 0.37 9.11
N VAL A 22 10.50 1.09 9.81
CA VAL A 22 10.53 1.09 11.28
C VAL A 22 9.54 2.08 11.88
N GLN A 23 9.38 3.26 11.28
CA GLN A 23 8.58 4.35 11.88
C GLN A 23 7.21 4.47 11.23
N THR A 24 7.14 4.47 9.90
CA THR A 24 5.90 4.80 9.18
C THR A 24 5.00 3.59 8.98
N ASP A 25 5.56 2.45 8.58
CA ASP A 25 4.79 1.26 8.25
C ASP A 25 3.95 0.71 9.43
N PRO A 26 4.44 0.66 10.69
CA PRO A 26 3.62 0.20 11.80
C PRO A 26 2.37 1.07 12.02
N ILE A 27 2.51 2.39 11.89
CA ILE A 27 1.40 3.34 12.02
C ILE A 27 0.39 3.12 10.88
N THR A 28 0.87 3.05 9.65
CA THR A 28 0.00 2.82 8.48
C THR A 28 -0.73 1.48 8.57
N LYS A 29 -0.06 0.42 9.06
CA LYS A 29 -0.67 -0.89 9.30
C LYS A 29 -1.74 -0.85 10.40
N ALA A 30 -1.48 -0.13 11.49
CA ALA A 30 -2.47 0.04 12.57
C ALA A 30 -3.72 0.77 12.06
N LYS A 31 -3.54 1.88 11.32
CA LYS A 31 -4.65 2.63 10.70
C LYS A 31 -5.45 1.79 9.69
N ARG A 32 -4.77 0.95 8.90
CA ARG A 32 -5.43 -0.03 8.02
C ARG A 32 -6.29 -1.01 8.82
N LYS A 33 -5.75 -1.58 9.90
CA LYS A 33 -6.51 -2.51 10.77
C LYS A 33 -7.74 -1.84 11.40
N GLN A 34 -7.67 -0.54 11.67
CA GLN A 34 -8.78 0.28 12.15
C GLN A 34 -9.81 0.64 11.05
N GLY A 35 -9.59 0.21 9.80
CA GLY A 35 -10.52 0.46 8.69
C GLY A 35 -10.44 1.87 8.09
N ILE A 36 -9.48 2.71 8.52
CA ILE A 36 -9.36 4.11 8.07
C ILE A 36 -9.20 4.23 6.54
N TYR A 37 -8.64 3.19 5.90
CA TYR A 37 -8.42 3.15 4.46
C TYR A 37 -9.43 2.30 3.69
N GLN A 38 -10.47 1.76 4.34
CA GLN A 38 -11.38 0.79 3.75
C GLN A 38 -12.05 1.29 2.46
N GLU A 39 -12.50 2.54 2.43
CA GLU A 39 -13.08 3.15 1.23
C GLU A 39 -12.08 3.19 0.07
N ARG A 40 -10.85 3.66 0.34
CA ARG A 40 -9.77 3.73 -0.65
C ARG A 40 -9.32 2.35 -1.13
N GLU A 41 -9.30 1.37 -0.24
CA GLU A 41 -8.98 -0.02 -0.58
C GLU A 41 -10.08 -0.66 -1.44
N THR A 42 -11.35 -0.36 -1.14
CA THR A 42 -12.51 -0.77 -1.93
C THR A 42 -12.49 -0.13 -3.32
N GLU A 43 -12.19 1.17 -3.40
CA GLU A 43 -12.05 1.88 -4.67
C GLU A 43 -10.87 1.35 -5.49
N ALA A 44 -9.72 1.12 -4.86
CA ALA A 44 -8.56 0.52 -5.50
C ALA A 44 -8.84 -0.90 -6.03
N ALA A 45 -9.63 -1.70 -5.30
CA ALA A 45 -10.08 -3.01 -5.75
C ALA A 45 -11.02 -2.91 -6.97
N LYS A 46 -11.96 -1.95 -6.98
CA LYS A 46 -12.85 -1.69 -8.14
C LYS A 46 -12.07 -1.26 -9.39
N ARG A 47 -11.05 -0.40 -9.22
CA ARG A 47 -10.17 0.03 -10.32
C ARG A 47 -9.31 -1.10 -10.90
N ARG A 48 -9.16 -2.21 -10.18
CA ARG A 48 -8.53 -3.45 -10.68
C ARG A 48 -9.49 -4.39 -11.40
N GLY A 49 -10.76 -4.02 -11.60
CA GLY A 49 -11.71 -4.84 -12.38
C GLY A 49 -11.22 -5.16 -13.81
N TRP A 50 -10.34 -4.33 -14.38
CA TRP A 50 -9.70 -4.56 -15.69
C TRP A 50 -8.42 -5.43 -15.62
N LEU A 51 -7.91 -5.71 -14.41
CA LEU A 51 -6.68 -6.45 -14.15
C LEU A 51 -6.96 -7.92 -13.73
N VAL A 52 -8.24 -8.27 -13.51
CA VAL A 52 -8.72 -9.62 -13.19
C VAL A 52 -9.76 -10.06 -14.24
N ALA A 53 -9.45 -9.84 -15.52
CA ALA A 53 -10.12 -10.50 -16.62
C ALA A 53 -9.14 -11.55 -17.19
N GLU A 54 -9.22 -12.76 -16.64
CA GLU A 54 -8.88 -14.01 -17.34
C GLU A 54 -10.18 -14.73 -17.65
#